data_AF-A0A327HMN8-F1
#
_entry.id   AF-A0A327HMN8-F1
#
_cell.length_a   1.000
_cell.length_b   1.000
_cell.length_c   1.000
_cell.angle_alpha   90.00
_cell.angle_beta   90.00
_cell.angle_gamma   90.00
#
_symmetry.space_group_name_H-M   'P 1'
#
loop_
_entity.id
_entity.type
_entity.pdbx_description
1 polymer ?
#
loop_
_entity_poly.entity_id
_entity_poly.type
_entity_poly.pdbx_seq_one_letter_code
_entity_poly.pdbx_strand_id
1 'polypeptide(L)'
;MDRAVLTLKVCGWSSIGMGLIFFLIPEWYAELEGANTENIAWLRNLGAALIAVNGVGALLAASNPSNERKLYDVVMLASLLETLALGWSTVKWEFTATEEIFITGPLILAALVSIALIIFRPK
;
A
#
# COMPACT_ATOMS: atom_id res chain seq x y z
N MET A 1 -11.02 -20.44 1.25
CA MET A 1 -11.26 -19.00 1.44
C MET A 1 -11.51 -18.39 0.07
N ASP A 2 -12.52 -17.53 -0.07
CA ASP A 2 -12.75 -16.79 -1.32
C ASP A 2 -11.48 -15.99 -1.68
N ARG A 3 -11.10 -16.00 -2.97
CA ARG A 3 -9.90 -15.33 -3.47
C ARG A 3 -9.98 -13.81 -3.26
N ALA A 4 -11.18 -13.23 -3.36
CA ALA A 4 -11.41 -11.81 -3.07
C ALA A 4 -11.12 -11.50 -1.59
N VAL A 5 -11.67 -12.32 -0.68
CA VAL A 5 -11.44 -12.20 0.77
C VAL A 5 -9.96 -12.35 1.12
N LEU A 6 -9.27 -13.33 0.53
CA LEU A 6 -7.83 -13.52 0.76
C LEU A 6 -7.04 -12.30 0.28
N THR A 7 -7.32 -11.80 -0.92
CA THR A 7 -6.63 -10.65 -1.51
C THR A 7 -6.80 -9.40 -0.65
N LEU A 8 -8.02 -9.12 -0.21
CA LEU A 8 -8.31 -8.00 0.68
C LEU A 8 -7.65 -8.15 2.06
N LYS A 9 -7.58 -9.36 2.62
CA LYS A 9 -6.88 -9.59 3.89
C LYS A 9 -5.37 -9.36 3.76
N VAL A 10 -4.77 -9.82 2.66
CA VAL A 10 -3.35 -9.58 2.37
C VAL A 10 -3.10 -8.09 2.25
N CYS A 11 -3.86 -7.40 1.38
CA CYS A 11 -3.81 -5.94 1.22
C CYS A 11 -3.98 -5.20 2.55
N GLY A 12 -4.99 -5.58 3.34
CA GLY A 12 -5.30 -4.93 4.60
C GLY A 12 -4.18 -5.05 5.63
N TRP A 13 -3.73 -6.27 5.90
CA TRP A 13 -2.69 -6.48 6.91
C TRP A 13 -1.32 -5.96 6.47
N SER A 14 -0.95 -6.07 5.19
CA SER A 14 0.30 -5.47 4.69
C SER A 14 0.27 -3.95 4.79
N SER A 15 -0.85 -3.32 4.45
CA SER A 15 -1.01 -1.86 4.50
C SER A 15 -1.02 -1.34 5.93
N ILE A 16 -1.62 -2.08 6.87
CA ILE A 16 -1.54 -1.75 8.30
C ILE A 16 -0.09 -1.83 8.78
N GLY A 17 0.62 -2.92 8.47
CA GLY A 17 2.01 -3.09 8.90
C GLY A 17 2.91 -1.96 8.39
N MET A 18 2.89 -1.72 7.07
CA MET A 18 3.68 -0.66 6.44
C MET A 18 3.25 0.73 6.90
N GLY A 19 1.93 0.95 6.96
CA GLY A 19 1.36 2.23 7.36
C GLY A 19 1.69 2.58 8.80
N LEU A 20 1.75 1.60 9.72
CA LEU A 20 2.19 1.83 11.10
C LEU A 20 3.67 2.21 11.18
N ILE A 21 4.54 1.59 10.37
CA ILE A 21 5.95 1.98 10.27
C ILE A 21 6.05 3.44 9.83
N PHE A 22 5.40 3.79 8.71
CA PHE A 22 5.38 5.15 8.16
C PHE A 22 4.77 6.18 9.11
N PHE A 23 3.77 5.79 9.87
CA PHE A 23 3.06 6.71 10.76
C PHE A 23 3.80 6.94 12.08
N LEU A 24 4.28 5.87 12.73
CA LEU A 24 4.83 5.92 14.08
C LEU A 24 6.35 6.10 14.12
N ILE A 25 7.07 5.44 13.21
CA ILE A 25 8.54 5.41 13.21
C ILE A 25 9.13 5.67 11.80
N PRO A 26 8.70 6.74 11.10
CA PRO A 26 9.18 7.04 9.74
C PRO A 26 10.67 7.33 9.67
N GLU A 27 11.29 7.84 10.74
CA GLU A 27 12.72 8.14 10.80
C GLU A 27 13.56 6.87 10.64
N TRP A 28 13.19 5.79 11.33
CA TRP A 28 13.86 4.50 11.20
C TRP A 28 13.79 3.97 9.77
N TYR A 29 12.63 4.12 9.13
CA TYR A 29 12.44 3.69 7.74
C TYR A 29 13.30 4.53 6.77
N ALA A 30 13.31 5.86 6.94
CA ALA A 30 14.13 6.75 6.13
C ALA A 30 15.63 6.47 6.30
N GLU A 31 16.09 6.22 7.53
CA GLU A 31 17.49 5.83 7.79
C GLU A 31 17.84 4.50 7.14
N LEU A 32 16.95 3.51 7.22
CA LEU A 32 17.13 2.20 6.60
C LEU A 32 17.22 2.30 5.07
N GLU A 33 16.44 3.19 4.47
CA GLU A 33 16.53 3.50 3.04
C GLU A 33 17.75 4.37 2.69
N GLY A 34 18.34 5.10 3.64
CA GLY A 34 19.34 6.14 3.36
C GLY A 34 18.72 7.43 2.80
N ALA A 35 17.43 7.65 3.03
CA ALA A 35 16.66 8.76 2.48
C ALA A 35 16.73 10.04 3.33
N ASN A 36 16.52 11.20 2.69
CA ASN A 36 16.50 12.49 3.36
C ASN A 36 15.29 12.66 4.29
N THR A 37 15.48 13.39 5.39
CA THR A 37 14.46 13.63 6.41
C THR A 37 13.31 14.56 5.98
N GLU A 38 13.45 15.25 4.83
CA GLU A 38 12.39 16.11 4.27
C GLU A 38 11.10 15.32 3.96
N ASN A 39 11.22 14.00 3.74
CA ASN A 39 10.10 13.13 3.41
C ASN A 39 9.31 12.64 4.63
N ILE A 40 9.77 12.90 5.86
CA ILE A 40 9.15 12.34 7.08
C ILE A 40 7.69 12.78 7.25
N ALA A 41 7.38 14.06 6.99
CA ALA A 41 6.00 14.55 7.10
C ALA A 41 5.08 13.89 6.05
N TRP A 42 5.60 13.65 4.84
CA TRP A 42 4.88 12.97 3.77
C TRP A 42 4.68 11.48 4.08
N LEU A 43 5.71 10.80 4.61
CA LEU A 43 5.62 9.41 5.06
C LEU A 43 4.54 9.24 6.12
N ARG A 44 4.43 10.14 7.11
CA ARG A 44 3.35 10.05 8.11
C ARG A 44 1.96 10.12 7.49
N ASN A 45 1.74 11.05 6.55
CA ASN A 45 0.45 11.18 5.88
C ASN A 45 0.14 9.96 5.00
N LEU A 46 1.14 9.45 4.28
CA LEU A 46 1.03 8.22 3.51
C LEU A 46 0.72 7.03 4.41
N GLY A 47 1.39 6.92 5.56
CA GLY A 47 1.13 5.89 6.56
C GLY A 47 -0.29 5.93 7.10
N ALA A 48 -0.80 7.12 7.42
CA ALA A 48 -2.19 7.29 7.84
C ALA A 48 -3.18 6.85 6.76
N ALA A 49 -2.93 7.21 5.49
CA ALA A 49 -3.75 6.80 4.36
C ALA A 49 -3.73 5.28 4.15
N LEU A 50 -2.55 4.66 4.20
CA LEU A 50 -2.37 3.21 4.10
C LEU A 50 -3.09 2.47 5.22
N ILE A 51 -3.02 2.96 6.47
CA ILE A 51 -3.76 2.34 7.59
C ILE A 51 -5.27 2.46 7.35
N ALA A 52 -5.77 3.64 7.03
CA ALA A 52 -7.19 3.91 6.99
C ALA A 52 -7.88 3.31 5.76
N VAL A 53 -7.38 3.63 4.57
CA VAL A 53 -8.03 3.29 3.30
C VAL A 53 -7.69 1.85 2.91
N ASN A 54 -6.41 1.54 2.70
CA ASN A 54 -6.00 0.22 2.21
C ASN A 54 -6.04 -0.82 3.33
N GLY A 55 -5.69 -0.44 4.56
CA GLY A 55 -5.66 -1.30 5.72
C GLY A 55 -7.05 -1.66 6.22
N VAL A 56 -7.64 -0.74 6.98
CA VAL A 56 -8.97 -0.91 7.58
C VAL A 56 -10.04 -1.07 6.51
N GLY A 57 -10.02 -0.26 5.44
CA GLY A 57 -10.98 -0.39 4.34
C GLY A 57 -10.97 -1.77 3.69
N ALA A 58 -9.79 -2.36 3.44
CA ALA A 58 -9.73 -3.72 2.87
C ALA A 58 -10.24 -4.78 3.84
N LEU A 59 -9.90 -4.69 5.12
CA LEU A 59 -10.37 -5.64 6.13
C LEU A 59 -11.89 -5.58 6.34
N LEU A 60 -12.48 -4.38 6.29
CA LEU A 60 -13.94 -4.20 6.33
C LEU A 60 -14.58 -4.79 5.07
N ALA A 61 -14.05 -4.50 3.89
CA ALA A 61 -14.54 -5.07 2.64
C ALA A 61 -14.38 -6.60 2.60
N ALA A 62 -13.38 -7.16 3.27
CA ALA A 62 -13.14 -8.61 3.34
C ALA A 62 -14.22 -9.39 4.11
N SER A 63 -15.04 -8.70 4.93
CA SER A 63 -16.14 -9.34 5.66
C SER A 63 -17.21 -9.87 4.70
N ASN A 64 -17.55 -9.10 3.66
CA ASN A 64 -18.42 -9.50 2.57
C ASN A 64 -18.13 -8.66 1.31
N PRO A 65 -17.17 -9.07 0.47
CA PRO A 65 -16.73 -8.27 -0.67
C PRO A 65 -17.83 -7.92 -1.69
N SER A 66 -18.81 -8.81 -1.85
CA SER A 66 -19.94 -8.60 -2.77
C SER A 66 -20.91 -7.53 -2.26
N ASN A 67 -21.18 -7.51 -0.94
CA ASN A 67 -22.01 -6.48 -0.33
C ASN A 67 -21.27 -5.13 -0.23
N GLU A 68 -19.98 -5.17 0.11
CA GLU A 68 -19.12 -4.00 0.31
C GLU A 68 -18.42 -3.53 -0.97
N ARG A 69 -19.04 -3.73 -2.13
CA ARG A 69 -18.41 -3.52 -3.44
C ARG A 69 -17.88 -2.10 -3.65
N LYS A 70 -18.59 -1.09 -3.14
CA LYS A 70 -18.14 0.31 -3.22
C LYS A 70 -16.86 0.53 -2.42
N LEU A 71 -16.76 -0.07 -1.23
CA LEU A 71 -15.55 0.01 -0.41
C LEU A 71 -14.40 -0.77 -1.05
N TYR A 72 -14.68 -1.94 -1.61
CA TYR A 72 -13.72 -2.70 -2.43
C TYR A 72 -13.14 -1.82 -3.54
N ASP A 73 -13.99 -1.11 -4.28
CA ASP A 73 -13.58 -0.28 -5.41
C ASP A 73 -12.69 0.90 -4.96
N VAL A 74 -12.98 1.49 -3.79
CA VAL A 74 -12.12 2.54 -3.19
C VAL A 74 -10.75 1.99 -2.82
N VAL A 75 -10.70 0.83 -2.14
CA VAL A 75 -9.44 0.15 -1.77
C VAL A 75 -8.61 -0.20 -3.00
N MET A 76 -9.26 -0.77 -4.02
CA MET A 76 -8.63 -1.11 -5.29
C MET A 76 -8.07 0.14 -5.99
N LEU A 77 -8.85 1.23 -6.05
CA LEU A 77 -8.40 2.48 -6.65
C LEU A 77 -7.20 3.07 -5.92
N ALA A 78 -7.26 3.14 -4.58
CA ALA A 78 -6.15 3.64 -3.76
C ALA A 78 -4.89 2.81 -4.01
N SER A 79 -5.00 1.47 -3.94
CA SER A 79 -3.88 0.55 -4.17
C SER A 79 -3.29 0.67 -5.57
N LEU A 80 -4.11 0.95 -6.60
CA LEU A 80 -3.63 1.16 -7.96
C LEU A 80 -2.89 2.49 -8.09
N LEU A 81 -3.46 3.57 -7.57
CA LEU A 81 -2.85 4.90 -7.67
C LEU A 81 -1.54 4.99 -6.89
N GLU A 82 -1.47 4.40 -5.69
CA GLU A 82 -0.24 4.33 -4.89
C GLU A 82 0.85 3.52 -5.59
N THR A 83 0.51 2.35 -6.13
CA THR A 83 1.45 1.53 -6.92
C THR A 83 1.94 2.28 -8.17
N LEU A 84 1.05 2.96 -8.89
CA LEU A 84 1.43 3.75 -10.07
C LEU A 84 2.32 4.94 -9.69
N ALA A 85 2.02 5.63 -8.60
CA ALA A 85 2.84 6.73 -8.10
C ALA A 85 4.25 6.23 -7.70
N LEU A 86 4.33 5.16 -6.91
CA LEU A 86 5.60 4.52 -6.53
C LEU A 86 6.38 4.06 -7.76
N GLY A 87 5.71 3.43 -8.72
CA GLY A 87 6.32 2.99 -9.98
C GLY A 87 6.84 4.15 -10.82
N TRP A 88 6.08 5.24 -10.94
CA TRP A 88 6.48 6.43 -11.67
C TRP A 88 7.71 7.09 -11.03
N SER A 89 7.69 7.29 -9.72
CA SER A 89 8.82 7.83 -8.96
C SER A 89 10.05 6.92 -9.02
N THR A 90 9.86 5.60 -9.16
CA THR A 90 10.96 4.64 -9.36
C THR A 90 11.59 4.82 -10.74
N VAL A 91 10.78 4.95 -11.79
CA VAL A 91 11.29 5.19 -13.16
C VAL A 91 12.05 6.52 -13.26
N LYS A 92 11.63 7.54 -12.51
CA LYS A 92 12.30 8.84 -12.44
C LYS A 92 13.46 8.90 -11.45
N TRP A 93 13.63 7.85 -10.64
CA TRP A 93 14.59 7.79 -9.54
C TRP A 93 14.51 9.02 -8.61
N GLU A 94 13.29 9.34 -8.18
CA GLU A 94 13.01 10.49 -7.29
C GLU A 94 13.36 10.19 -5.82
N PHE A 95 13.77 8.97 -5.53
CA PHE A 95 14.15 8.54 -4.19
C PHE A 95 15.58 8.91 -3.88
N THR A 96 15.81 9.28 -2.63
CA THR A 96 17.15 9.49 -2.07
C THR A 96 17.74 8.19 -1.50
N ALA A 97 17.00 7.08 -1.59
CA ALA A 97 17.41 5.81 -1.01
C ALA A 97 18.71 5.28 -1.64
N THR A 98 19.60 4.75 -0.81
CA THR A 98 20.89 4.22 -1.22
C THR A 98 20.81 2.78 -1.74
N GLU A 99 19.80 2.01 -1.31
CA GLU A 99 19.65 0.60 -1.65
C GLU A 99 18.35 0.36 -2.45
N GLU A 100 18.49 0.00 -3.73
CA GLU A 100 17.36 -0.10 -4.67
C GLU A 100 16.29 -1.11 -4.24
N ILE A 101 16.68 -2.12 -3.45
CA ILE A 101 15.77 -3.19 -3.02
C ILE A 101 14.65 -2.68 -2.10
N PHE A 102 14.88 -1.60 -1.35
CA PHE A 102 13.87 -1.02 -0.48
C PHE A 102 12.79 -0.25 -1.25
N ILE A 103 13.05 0.09 -2.50
CA ILE A 103 12.05 0.68 -3.40
C ILE A 103 11.41 -0.42 -4.27
N THR A 104 12.24 -1.20 -4.94
CA THR A 104 11.80 -2.18 -5.95
C THR A 104 11.05 -3.36 -5.33
N GLY A 105 11.45 -3.81 -4.13
CA GLY A 105 10.76 -4.88 -3.40
C GLY A 105 9.31 -4.53 -3.06
N PRO A 106 9.05 -3.43 -2.32
CA PRO A 106 7.69 -2.96 -2.06
C PRO A 106 6.89 -2.68 -3.33
N LEU A 107 7.51 -2.12 -4.38
CA LEU A 107 6.84 -1.89 -5.66
C LEU A 107 6.32 -3.19 -6.31
N ILE A 108 7.14 -4.24 -6.34
CA ILE A 108 6.74 -5.54 -6.90
C ILE A 108 5.56 -6.12 -6.10
N LEU A 109 5.65 -6.09 -4.76
CA LEU A 109 4.57 -6.59 -3.90
C LEU A 109 3.28 -5.78 -4.10
N ALA A 110 3.37 -4.46 -4.15
CA ALA A 110 2.24 -3.58 -4.37
C ALA A 110 1.60 -3.84 -5.74
N ALA A 111 2.40 -4.02 -6.79
CA ALA A 111 1.91 -4.40 -8.12
C ALA A 111 1.16 -5.73 -8.14
N LEU A 112 1.69 -6.76 -7.46
CA LEU A 112 1.03 -8.06 -7.36
C LEU A 112 -0.33 -7.96 -6.65
N VAL A 113 -0.40 -7.21 -5.54
CA VAL A 113 -1.64 -7.00 -4.79
C VAL A 113 -2.65 -6.20 -5.62
N SER A 114 -2.23 -5.13 -6.29
CA SER A 114 -3.11 -4.32 -7.13
C SER A 114 -3.68 -5.10 -8.32
N ILE A 115 -2.87 -5.94 -8.97
CA ILE A 115 -3.34 -6.84 -10.04
C ILE A 115 -4.34 -7.87 -9.49
N ALA A 116 -4.05 -8.46 -8.32
CA ALA A 116 -4.97 -9.41 -7.69
C ALA A 116 -6.32 -8.76 -7.33
N LEU A 117 -6.33 -7.51 -6.86
CA LEU A 117 -7.56 -6.77 -6.58
C LEU A 117 -8.41 -6.54 -7.83
N ILE A 118 -7.80 -6.35 -9.00
CA ILE A 118 -8.54 -6.26 -10.27
C ILE A 118 -9.10 -7.63 -10.65
N ILE A 119 -8.26 -8.65 -10.68
CA ILE A 119 -8.63 -9.99 -11.18
C ILE A 119 -9.72 -10.63 -10.32
N PHE A 120 -9.64 -10.47 -9.00
CA PHE A 120 -10.58 -11.07 -8.05
C PHE A 120 -11.69 -10.12 -7.60
N ARG A 121 -11.89 -9.01 -8.32
CA ARG A 121 -12.99 -8.09 -8.06
C ARG A 121 -14.35 -8.81 -8.13
N PRO A 122 -15.20 -8.70 -7.08
CA PRO A 122 -16.55 -9.27 -7.10
C PRO A 122 -17.42 -8.71 -8.23
N LYS A 123 -18.23 -9.59 -8.86
CA LYS A 123 -19.10 -9.25 -9.99
C LYS A 123 -20.42 -8.62 -9.59
#